data_AF-A0A350UHL6-F1
#
_entry.id   AF-A0A350UHL6-F1
#
_cell.length_a   1.000
_cell.length_b   1.000
_cell.length_c   1.000
_cell.angle_alpha   90.00
_cell.angle_beta   90.00
_cell.angle_gamma   90.00
#
_symmetry.space_group_name_H-M   'P 1'
#
loop_
_entity.id
_entity.type
_entity.pdbx_description
1 polymer ?
#
loop_
_entity_poly.entity_id
_entity_poly.type
_entity_poly.pdbx_seq_one_letter_code
_entity_poly.pdbx_strand_id
1 'polypeptide(L)'
;MRLRTLLLAALTAALPLCAQNKPLPVGQWVNMFDGKSIEGSGWKANENAEAWVIEDGLLKGAGPVSHLFWMVEECEDCEFKAEVKVADGANSGMYFRTAFGPRFPKGYEAQVNATHRDPVKTGSLYNFHKNFESPHAPMEWFTQHIIVKGNHIVIKVNDKVITDFVDEKNTFTKGYIALQNHDPKSIVWYRNLQYKKLK
;
A
#
# COMPACT_ATOMS: atom_id res chain seq x y z
N MET A 1 -38.46 -50.89 -37.80
CA MET A 1 -37.03 -50.59 -37.99
C MET A 1 -36.85 -49.08 -38.01
N ARG A 2 -36.35 -48.46 -36.93
CA ARG A 2 -35.72 -47.12 -36.89
C ARG A 2 -35.15 -46.92 -35.47
N LEU A 3 -33.84 -47.16 -35.35
CA LEU A 3 -33.05 -46.97 -34.14
C LEU A 3 -32.84 -45.46 -33.96
N ARG A 4 -33.21 -44.89 -32.80
CA ARG A 4 -32.88 -43.50 -32.45
C ARG A 4 -31.66 -43.51 -31.53
N THR A 5 -30.51 -43.16 -32.08
CA THR A 5 -29.26 -42.97 -31.34
C THR A 5 -29.33 -41.66 -30.56
N LEU A 6 -29.33 -41.74 -29.23
CA LEU A 6 -29.16 -40.57 -28.35
C LEU A 6 -27.66 -40.29 -28.23
N LEU A 7 -27.19 -39.18 -28.82
CA LEU A 7 -25.87 -38.64 -28.51
C LEU A 7 -25.91 -37.95 -27.15
N LEU A 8 -25.13 -38.47 -26.20
CA LEU A 8 -24.85 -37.81 -24.92
C LEU A 8 -23.75 -36.75 -25.18
N ALA A 9 -24.12 -35.48 -25.13
CA ALA A 9 -23.12 -34.40 -25.14
C ALA A 9 -22.45 -34.33 -23.77
N ALA A 10 -21.20 -34.77 -23.68
CA ALA A 10 -20.39 -34.60 -22.48
C ALA A 10 -20.03 -33.12 -22.32
N LEU A 11 -20.67 -32.46 -21.36
CA LEU A 11 -20.34 -31.10 -20.96
C LEU A 11 -19.02 -31.16 -20.15
N THR A 12 -17.88 -30.90 -20.80
CA THR A 12 -16.61 -30.73 -20.09
C THR A 12 -16.64 -29.39 -19.36
N ALA A 13 -16.94 -29.44 -18.06
CA ALA A 13 -16.75 -28.30 -17.17
C ALA A 13 -15.26 -27.94 -17.16
N ALA A 14 -14.90 -26.84 -17.83
CA ALA A 14 -13.59 -26.24 -17.68
C ALA A 14 -13.51 -25.67 -16.26
N LEU A 15 -12.87 -26.42 -15.36
CA LEU A 15 -12.52 -25.91 -14.04
C LEU A 15 -11.67 -24.64 -14.24
N PRO A 16 -12.01 -23.52 -13.58
CA PRO A 16 -11.16 -22.35 -13.64
C PRO A 16 -9.82 -22.74 -13.03
N LEU A 17 -8.76 -22.58 -13.82
CA LEU A 17 -7.39 -22.74 -13.39
C LEU A 17 -7.18 -21.75 -12.23
N CYS A 18 -7.21 -22.23 -10.98
CA CYS A 18 -6.76 -21.44 -9.85
C CYS A 18 -5.34 -20.97 -10.20
N ALA A 19 -5.20 -19.67 -10.48
CA ALA A 19 -3.91 -19.06 -10.72
C ALA A 19 -3.03 -19.37 -9.51
N GLN A 20 -2.05 -20.26 -9.68
CA GLN A 20 -1.09 -20.57 -8.64
C GLN A 20 -0.28 -19.28 -8.42
N ASN A 21 -0.50 -18.62 -7.28
CA ASN A 21 0.26 -17.44 -6.88
C ASN A 21 1.73 -17.84 -6.71
N LYS A 22 2.53 -17.63 -7.76
CA LYS A 22 3.97 -17.84 -7.72
C LYS A 22 4.56 -16.87 -6.67
N PRO A 23 5.46 -17.33 -5.78
CA PRO A 23 6.12 -16.45 -4.82
C PRO A 23 6.83 -15.30 -5.52
N LEU A 24 6.79 -14.11 -4.92
CA LEU A 24 7.49 -12.95 -5.46
C LEU A 24 9.02 -13.18 -5.44
N PRO A 25 9.75 -12.73 -6.48
CA PRO A 25 11.19 -12.87 -6.53
C PRO A 25 11.88 -12.04 -5.44
N VAL A 26 12.75 -12.68 -4.67
CA VAL A 26 13.56 -12.00 -3.64
C VAL A 26 14.60 -11.09 -4.30
N GLY A 27 14.74 -9.88 -3.79
CA GLY A 27 15.73 -8.90 -4.25
C GLY A 27 15.34 -8.17 -5.55
N GLN A 28 14.15 -8.40 -6.10
CA GLN A 28 13.65 -7.71 -7.29
C GLN A 28 12.47 -6.81 -6.95
N TRP A 29 12.42 -5.66 -7.62
CA TRP A 29 11.27 -4.76 -7.53
C TRP A 29 10.09 -5.32 -8.33
N VAL A 30 8.92 -5.29 -7.72
CA VAL A 30 7.65 -5.61 -8.37
C VAL A 30 6.75 -4.38 -8.36
N ASN A 31 6.05 -4.16 -9.46
CA ASN A 31 5.04 -3.11 -9.54
C ASN A 31 3.78 -3.56 -8.79
N MET A 32 3.30 -2.73 -7.88
CA MET A 32 2.13 -3.03 -7.06
C MET A 32 0.84 -2.50 -7.67
N PHE A 33 0.90 -1.62 -8.68
CA PHE A 33 -0.29 -1.03 -9.29
C PHE A 33 -0.08 -0.77 -10.78
N ASP A 34 -0.94 -1.35 -11.62
CA ASP A 34 -0.82 -1.30 -13.08
C ASP A 34 -1.44 -0.04 -13.74
N GLY A 35 -2.04 0.84 -12.95
CA GLY A 35 -2.76 2.02 -13.45
C GLY A 35 -4.16 1.71 -14.01
N LYS A 36 -4.65 0.48 -13.90
CA LYS A 36 -5.89 0.01 -14.55
C LYS A 36 -6.87 -0.68 -13.61
N SER A 37 -6.38 -1.43 -12.63
CA SER A 37 -7.24 -2.15 -11.69
C SER A 37 -6.69 -2.13 -10.27
N ILE A 38 -7.50 -1.66 -9.32
CA ILE A 38 -7.18 -1.71 -7.89
C ILE A 38 -7.19 -3.17 -7.42
N GLU A 39 -8.33 -3.85 -7.55
CA GLU A 39 -8.48 -5.26 -7.14
C GLU A 39 -7.60 -6.20 -7.97
N GLY A 40 -7.51 -5.99 -9.28
CA GLY A 40 -6.67 -6.78 -10.17
C GLY A 40 -5.17 -6.65 -9.88
N SER A 41 -4.75 -5.53 -9.28
CA SER A 41 -3.38 -5.34 -8.78
C SER A 41 -3.18 -5.89 -7.34
N GLY A 42 -4.20 -6.54 -6.78
CA GLY A 42 -4.18 -7.18 -5.47
C GLY A 42 -4.51 -6.25 -4.30
N TRP A 43 -5.10 -5.09 -4.55
CA TRP A 43 -5.49 -4.16 -3.49
C TRP A 43 -6.92 -4.37 -3.02
N LYS A 44 -7.13 -4.28 -1.70
CA LYS A 44 -8.42 -4.43 -1.05
C LYS A 44 -8.62 -3.36 0.02
N ALA A 45 -9.68 -2.57 -0.10
CA ALA A 45 -10.09 -1.64 0.95
C ALA A 45 -10.65 -2.40 2.16
N ASN A 46 -10.35 -1.94 3.37
CA ASN A 46 -10.95 -2.47 4.59
C ASN A 46 -12.39 -1.98 4.80
N GLU A 47 -12.64 -0.71 4.49
CA GLU A 47 -13.93 -0.01 4.59
C GLU A 47 -13.96 1.12 3.54
N ASN A 48 -15.15 1.62 3.20
CA ASN A 48 -15.36 2.76 2.29
C ASN A 48 -14.53 2.64 1.00
N ALA A 49 -14.70 1.54 0.26
CA ALA A 49 -13.93 1.23 -0.95
C ALA A 49 -14.06 2.32 -2.03
N GLU A 50 -15.18 3.04 -2.05
CA GLU A 50 -15.44 4.18 -2.91
C GLU A 50 -14.49 5.36 -2.68
N ALA A 51 -13.76 5.40 -1.56
CA ALA A 51 -12.73 6.39 -1.31
C ALA A 51 -11.50 6.21 -2.24
N TRP A 52 -11.38 5.06 -2.90
CA TRP A 52 -10.26 4.74 -3.78
C TRP A 52 -10.71 4.64 -5.23
N VAL A 53 -10.14 5.49 -6.07
CA VAL A 53 -10.44 5.54 -7.50
C VAL A 53 -9.15 5.59 -8.31
N ILE A 54 -9.27 5.22 -9.58
CA ILE A 54 -8.21 5.44 -10.56
C ILE A 54 -8.55 6.69 -11.36
N GLU A 55 -7.65 7.67 -11.35
CA GLU A 55 -7.78 8.93 -12.08
C GLU A 55 -6.51 9.14 -12.89
N ASP A 56 -6.61 9.19 -14.22
CA ASP A 56 -5.48 9.35 -15.14
C ASP A 56 -4.33 8.34 -14.93
N GLY A 57 -4.69 7.09 -14.60
CA GLY A 57 -3.73 6.02 -14.30
C GLY A 57 -3.06 6.13 -12.93
N LEU A 58 -3.46 7.10 -12.10
CA LEU A 58 -3.01 7.28 -10.73
C LEU A 58 -3.97 6.61 -9.77
N LEU A 59 -3.46 6.06 -8.67
CA LEU A 59 -4.29 5.63 -7.57
C LEU A 59 -4.59 6.83 -6.67
N LYS A 60 -5.85 7.22 -6.56
CA LYS A 60 -6.31 8.37 -5.78
C LYS A 60 -7.13 7.92 -4.57
N GLY A 61 -6.77 8.43 -3.40
CA GLY A 61 -7.56 8.35 -2.18
C GLY A 61 -8.25 9.68 -1.91
N ALA A 62 -9.58 9.68 -1.75
CA ALA A 62 -10.37 10.84 -1.34
C ALA A 62 -11.72 10.40 -0.77
N GLY A 63 -12.16 10.98 0.35
CA GLY A 63 -13.47 10.68 0.95
C GLY A 63 -13.38 10.19 2.39
N PRO A 64 -14.33 9.39 2.89
CA PRO A 64 -14.30 8.88 4.27
C PRO A 64 -13.03 8.08 4.59
N VAL A 65 -12.76 7.89 5.89
CA VAL A 65 -11.63 7.09 6.40
C VAL A 65 -11.60 5.73 5.67
N SER A 66 -10.45 5.36 5.12
CA SER A 66 -10.26 4.06 4.49
C SER A 66 -8.78 3.68 4.47
N HIS A 67 -8.48 2.39 4.51
CA HIS A 67 -7.15 1.87 4.25
C HIS A 67 -7.23 0.84 3.11
N LEU A 68 -6.40 1.04 2.09
CA LEU A 68 -6.28 0.15 0.95
C LEU A 68 -5.08 -0.77 1.15
N PHE A 69 -5.33 -2.06 1.37
CA PHE A 69 -4.31 -3.05 1.67
C PHE A 69 -3.85 -3.79 0.42
N TRP A 70 -2.55 -3.98 0.26
CA TRP A 70 -2.01 -4.85 -0.78
C TRP A 70 -1.95 -6.29 -0.27
N MET A 71 -2.87 -7.13 -0.75
CA MET A 71 -3.13 -8.48 -0.24
C MET A 71 -2.26 -9.56 -0.90
N VAL A 72 -1.23 -9.17 -1.65
CA VAL A 72 -0.39 -10.10 -2.43
C VAL A 72 0.70 -10.74 -1.57
N GLU A 73 1.34 -9.98 -0.68
CA GLU A 73 2.46 -10.43 0.15
C GLU A 73 2.50 -9.63 1.45
N GLU A 74 2.87 -10.29 2.54
CA GLU A 74 3.15 -9.62 3.80
C GLU A 74 4.61 -9.14 3.81
N CYS A 75 4.85 -7.90 4.25
CA CYS A 75 6.18 -7.41 4.54
C CYS A 75 6.69 -8.02 5.86
N GLU A 76 7.79 -8.75 5.80
CA GLU A 76 8.68 -9.02 6.93
C GLU A 76 9.91 -8.14 6.74
N ASP A 77 10.92 -8.62 6.00
CA ASP A 77 12.01 -7.79 5.49
C ASP A 77 11.69 -7.36 4.06
N CYS A 78 11.45 -6.07 3.85
CA CYS A 78 11.00 -5.54 2.59
C CYS A 78 11.44 -4.10 2.34
N GLU A 79 11.41 -3.70 1.07
CA GLU A 79 11.36 -2.31 0.68
C GLU A 79 9.98 -2.00 0.08
N PHE A 80 9.40 -0.87 0.46
CA PHE A 80 8.17 -0.32 -0.09
C PHE A 80 8.41 1.12 -0.51
N LYS A 81 8.15 1.44 -1.77
CA LYS A 81 8.43 2.75 -2.35
C LYS A 81 7.24 3.23 -3.18
N ALA A 82 6.95 4.52 -3.12
CA ALA A 82 5.94 5.16 -3.94
C ALA A 82 6.36 6.59 -4.30
N GLU A 83 5.87 7.08 -5.43
CA GLU A 83 5.72 8.51 -5.64
C GLU A 83 4.34 8.93 -5.14
N VAL A 84 4.32 9.97 -4.31
CA VAL A 84 3.15 10.43 -3.59
C VAL A 84 2.96 11.92 -3.86
N LYS A 85 1.71 12.35 -3.97
CA LYS A 85 1.31 13.74 -4.00
C LYS A 85 0.11 13.90 -3.07
N VAL A 86 0.08 14.94 -2.26
CA VAL A 86 -1.03 15.24 -1.34
C VAL A 86 -1.57 16.63 -1.60
N ALA A 87 -2.89 16.80 -1.46
CA ALA A 87 -3.50 18.12 -1.50
C ALA A 87 -3.10 18.97 -0.27
N ASP A 88 -3.29 20.28 -0.37
CA ASP A 88 -3.09 21.17 0.77
C ASP A 88 -4.01 20.77 1.94
N GLY A 89 -3.43 20.65 3.13
CA GLY A 89 -4.12 20.23 4.34
C GLY A 89 -4.46 18.74 4.41
N ALA A 90 -4.06 17.91 3.45
CA ALA A 90 -4.36 16.48 3.47
C ALA A 90 -3.49 15.70 4.45
N ASN A 91 -4.06 14.64 5.03
CA ASN A 91 -3.37 13.66 5.86
C ASN A 91 -3.52 12.25 5.25
N SER A 92 -2.45 11.48 5.30
CA SER A 92 -2.38 10.12 4.78
C SER A 92 -1.22 9.39 5.46
N GLY A 93 -0.99 8.15 5.06
CA GLY A 93 0.02 7.27 5.64
C GLY A 93 0.30 6.09 4.72
N MET A 94 1.57 5.70 4.67
CA MET A 94 2.04 4.45 4.07
C MET A 94 2.32 3.45 5.20
N TYR A 95 1.44 2.47 5.35
CA TYR A 95 1.50 1.46 6.39
C TYR A 95 2.31 0.26 5.93
N PHE A 96 3.03 -0.35 6.86
CA PHE A 96 3.80 -1.58 6.64
C PHE A 96 3.82 -2.42 7.91
N ARG A 97 3.99 -3.74 7.75
CA ARG A 97 3.83 -4.74 8.82
C ARG A 97 2.50 -4.53 9.58
N THR A 98 1.44 -4.19 8.84
CA THR A 98 0.13 -3.88 9.42
C THR A 98 -0.82 -5.06 9.31
N ALA A 99 -1.60 -5.30 10.36
CA ALA A 99 -2.68 -6.28 10.31
C ALA A 99 -3.84 -5.76 9.45
N PHE A 100 -4.49 -6.63 8.68
CA PHE A 100 -5.76 -6.27 8.05
C PHE A 100 -6.82 -6.06 9.14
N GLY A 101 -7.52 -4.93 9.12
CA GLY A 101 -8.51 -4.59 10.13
C GLY A 101 -9.24 -3.28 9.85
N PRO A 102 -10.32 -2.97 10.59
CA PRO A 102 -11.14 -1.78 10.38
C PRO A 102 -10.44 -0.51 10.88
N ARG A 103 -10.96 0.65 10.46
CA ARG A 103 -10.46 1.98 10.84
C ARG A 103 -8.94 2.11 10.64
N PHE A 104 -8.21 2.50 11.69
CA PHE A 104 -6.75 2.64 11.71
C PHE A 104 -6.13 1.32 12.23
N PRO A 105 -5.57 0.49 11.35
CA PRO A 105 -5.06 -0.82 11.71
C PRO A 105 -3.77 -0.73 12.55
N LYS A 106 -3.46 -1.78 13.30
CA LYS A 106 -2.20 -1.87 14.04
C LYS A 106 -1.07 -2.27 13.10
N GLY A 107 -0.02 -1.46 13.08
CA GLY A 107 1.21 -1.66 12.33
C GLY A 107 2.13 -0.46 12.46
N TYR A 108 3.17 -0.42 11.63
CA TYR A 108 3.94 0.80 11.45
C TYR A 108 3.30 1.70 10.40
N GLU A 109 3.41 3.00 10.61
CA GLU A 109 2.93 4.04 9.70
C GLU A 109 4.08 4.99 9.39
N ALA A 110 4.43 5.06 8.11
CA ALA A 110 5.25 6.14 7.59
C ALA A 110 4.31 7.29 7.21
N GLN A 111 4.40 8.39 7.95
CA GLN A 111 3.49 9.53 7.83
C GLN A 111 3.55 10.15 6.43
N VAL A 112 2.41 10.67 5.94
CA VAL A 112 2.28 11.40 4.68
C VAL A 112 1.42 12.66 4.90
N ASN A 113 2.04 13.81 5.18
CA ASN A 113 1.39 15.12 5.08
C ASN A 113 2.41 16.28 4.98
N ALA A 114 1.96 17.39 4.39
CA ALA A 114 2.72 18.64 4.33
C ALA A 114 2.20 19.68 5.33
N THR A 115 0.98 20.14 5.12
CA THR A 115 0.40 21.33 5.78
C THR A 115 -0.79 21.01 6.68
N HIS A 116 -1.12 19.73 6.87
CA HIS A 116 -2.18 19.32 7.80
C HIS A 116 -1.89 19.81 9.23
N ARG A 117 -2.94 19.99 10.03
CA ARG A 117 -2.86 20.49 11.42
C ARG A 117 -2.06 19.59 12.37
N ASP A 118 -1.90 18.32 12.01
CA ASP A 118 -1.02 17.41 12.74
C ASP A 118 0.43 17.87 12.57
N PRO A 119 1.17 18.14 13.65
CA PRO A 119 2.56 18.57 13.56
C PRO A 119 3.51 17.49 13.03
N VAL A 120 3.15 16.20 13.09
CA VAL A 120 3.99 15.09 12.61
C VAL A 120 3.93 15.02 11.10
N LYS A 121 5.06 15.23 10.42
CA LYS A 121 5.16 15.42 8.96
C LYS A 121 5.66 14.17 8.23
N THR A 122 5.56 14.21 6.90
CA THR A 122 6.05 13.16 5.99
C THR A 122 7.44 12.65 6.37
N GLY A 123 7.63 11.33 6.28
CA GLY A 123 8.89 10.66 6.60
C GLY A 123 9.05 10.27 8.07
N SER A 124 8.13 10.70 8.94
CA SER A 124 8.05 10.20 10.33
C SER A 124 7.65 8.72 10.36
N LEU A 125 8.16 7.99 11.35
CA LEU A 125 7.56 6.76 11.83
C LEU A 125 6.59 7.12 12.97
N TYR A 126 5.29 7.26 12.67
CA TYR A 126 4.34 8.12 13.39
C TYR A 126 4.35 7.99 14.93
N ASN A 127 4.36 6.76 15.45
CA ASN A 127 4.35 6.47 16.89
C ASN A 127 5.74 6.29 17.54
N PHE A 128 6.83 6.42 16.77
CA PHE A 128 8.18 6.01 17.19
C PHE A 128 9.25 7.07 16.96
N HIS A 129 9.28 7.69 15.77
CA HIS A 129 10.26 8.71 15.40
C HIS A 129 9.60 9.81 14.58
N LYS A 130 9.62 11.05 15.09
CA LYS A 130 8.83 12.15 14.55
C LYS A 130 9.71 13.17 13.86
N ASN A 131 9.35 13.49 12.63
CA ASN A 131 9.77 14.65 11.88
C ASN A 131 8.69 15.73 12.00
N PHE A 132 9.07 16.98 12.26
CA PHE A 132 8.16 18.12 12.41
C PHE A 132 8.28 19.14 11.28
N GLU A 133 9.20 18.91 10.33
CA GLU A 133 9.43 19.81 9.19
C GLU A 133 9.03 19.09 7.91
N SER A 134 8.13 19.67 7.12
CA SER A 134 7.72 19.01 5.88
C SER A 134 8.85 19.04 4.84
N PRO A 135 9.26 17.89 4.28
CA PRO A 135 10.33 17.81 3.29
C PRO A 135 9.84 18.07 1.85
N HIS A 136 8.57 18.41 1.65
CA HIS A 136 7.96 18.67 0.35
C HIS A 136 6.83 19.70 0.47
N ALA A 137 6.45 20.34 -0.64
CA ALA A 137 5.25 21.19 -0.68
C ALA A 137 3.97 20.35 -0.88
N PRO A 138 2.78 20.88 -0.53
CA PRO A 138 1.53 20.31 -1.03
C PRO A 138 1.46 20.42 -2.56
N MET A 139 0.69 19.54 -3.20
CA MET A 139 0.54 19.43 -4.66
C MET A 139 1.81 19.14 -5.46
N GLU A 140 2.91 18.82 -4.78
CA GLU A 140 4.17 18.38 -5.38
C GLU A 140 4.31 16.85 -5.28
N TRP A 141 4.89 16.24 -6.31
CA TRP A 141 5.27 14.82 -6.25
C TRP A 141 6.56 14.66 -5.47
N PHE A 142 6.58 13.73 -4.53
CA PHE A 142 7.77 13.31 -3.80
C PHE A 142 7.87 11.79 -3.75
N THR A 143 9.07 11.26 -3.59
CA THR A 143 9.28 9.82 -3.36
C THR A 143 9.32 9.55 -1.87
N GLN A 144 8.57 8.55 -1.39
CA GLN A 144 8.72 7.99 -0.06
C GLN A 144 9.14 6.52 -0.16
N HIS A 145 10.28 6.21 0.46
CA HIS A 145 10.92 4.89 0.40
C HIS A 145 11.15 4.37 1.81
N ILE A 146 10.46 3.29 2.13
CA ILE A 146 10.51 2.59 3.40
C ILE A 146 11.37 1.34 3.19
N ILE A 147 12.39 1.17 4.01
CA ILE A 147 13.30 0.01 4.01
C ILE A 147 13.21 -0.61 5.40
N VAL A 148 12.86 -1.89 5.46
CA VAL A 148 12.67 -2.61 6.70
C VAL A 148 13.50 -3.89 6.66
N LYS A 149 14.41 -4.04 7.62
CA LYS A 149 15.26 -5.23 7.76
C LYS A 149 15.43 -5.60 9.23
N GLY A 150 14.94 -6.77 9.62
CA GLY A 150 14.83 -7.16 11.02
C GLY A 150 13.97 -6.16 11.79
N ASN A 151 14.53 -5.52 12.81
CA ASN A 151 13.89 -4.44 13.57
C ASN A 151 14.40 -3.04 13.21
N HIS A 152 15.20 -2.92 12.14
CA HIS A 152 15.71 -1.65 11.64
C HIS A 152 14.81 -1.11 10.52
N ILE A 153 14.39 0.14 10.68
CA ILE A 153 13.46 0.84 9.79
C ILE A 153 14.12 2.13 9.33
N VAL A 154 14.25 2.29 8.01
CA VAL A 154 14.71 3.54 7.39
C VAL A 154 13.61 4.08 6.50
N ILE A 155 13.26 5.35 6.67
CA ILE A 155 12.31 6.07 5.80
C ILE A 155 13.05 7.22 5.14
N LYS A 156 13.06 7.21 3.81
CA LYS A 156 13.63 8.27 2.98
C LYS A 156 12.51 9.04 2.28
N VAL A 157 12.73 10.34 2.12
CA VAL A 157 11.90 11.22 1.31
C VAL A 157 12.80 11.96 0.32
N ASN A 158 12.51 11.85 -0.98
CA ASN A 158 13.37 12.38 -2.05
C ASN A 158 14.84 11.99 -1.84
N ASP A 159 15.08 10.70 -1.60
CA ASP A 159 16.38 10.07 -1.32
C ASP A 159 17.11 10.53 -0.04
N LYS A 160 16.61 11.55 0.67
CA LYS A 160 17.11 11.98 1.97
C LYS A 160 16.55 11.10 3.08
N VAL A 161 17.42 10.60 3.96
CA VAL A 161 16.99 9.87 5.17
C VAL A 161 16.31 10.84 6.14
N ILE A 162 15.06 10.56 6.48
CA ILE A 162 14.28 11.33 7.47
C ILE A 162 14.15 10.55 8.78
N THR A 163 13.96 9.23 8.69
CA THR A 163 13.93 8.34 9.84
C THR A 163 14.94 7.23 9.64
N ASP A 164 15.73 6.97 10.67
CA ASP A 164 16.60 5.80 10.82
C ASP A 164 16.40 5.32 12.27
N PHE A 165 15.69 4.20 12.44
CA PHE A 165 15.15 3.79 13.72
C PHE A 165 15.26 2.28 13.94
N VAL A 166 15.76 1.88 15.11
CA VAL A 166 15.77 0.48 15.57
C VAL A 166 14.68 0.31 16.62
N ASP A 167 13.66 -0.50 16.33
CA ASP A 167 12.65 -0.87 17.32
C ASP A 167 13.16 -2.03 18.19
N GLU A 168 13.76 -1.70 19.33
CA GLU A 168 14.28 -2.70 20.28
C GLU A 168 13.20 -3.65 20.82
N LYS A 169 11.93 -3.22 20.81
CA LYS A 169 10.79 -4.05 21.24
C LYS A 169 10.31 -4.99 20.15
N ASN A 170 10.74 -4.78 18.90
CA ASN A 170 10.31 -5.52 17.73
C ASN A 170 8.78 -5.58 17.63
N THR A 171 8.14 -4.42 17.78
CA THR A 171 6.70 -4.27 18.03
C THR A 171 5.85 -4.92 16.93
N PHE A 172 6.28 -4.81 15.67
CA PHE A 172 5.67 -5.51 14.55
C PHE A 172 6.76 -6.18 13.70
N THR A 173 6.67 -7.50 13.53
CA THR A 173 7.65 -8.30 12.78
C THR A 173 7.21 -8.61 11.37
N LYS A 174 5.90 -8.74 11.13
CA LYS A 174 5.32 -9.10 9.84
C LYS A 174 3.90 -8.58 9.68
N GLY A 175 3.49 -8.24 8.47
CA GLY A 175 2.11 -7.91 8.11
C GLY A 175 2.00 -7.25 6.74
N TYR A 176 0.80 -6.87 6.34
CA TYR A 176 0.53 -6.27 5.04
C TYR A 176 1.09 -4.85 4.91
N ILE A 177 1.04 -4.35 3.67
CA ILE A 177 1.22 -2.94 3.32
C ILE A 177 -0.16 -2.33 3.09
N ALA A 178 -0.35 -1.08 3.51
CA ALA A 178 -1.58 -0.35 3.20
C ALA A 178 -1.32 1.14 2.92
N LEU A 179 -2.25 1.75 2.20
CA LEU A 179 -2.32 3.19 1.97
C LEU A 179 -3.52 3.74 2.71
N GLN A 180 -3.37 4.90 3.34
CA GLN A 180 -4.45 5.51 4.12
C GLN A 180 -5.11 6.65 3.35
N ASN A 181 -6.44 6.70 3.39
CA ASN A 181 -7.21 7.92 3.21
C ASN A 181 -7.74 8.33 4.59
N HIS A 182 -7.23 9.43 5.14
CA HIS A 182 -7.39 9.74 6.56
C HIS A 182 -8.76 10.31 6.92
N ASP A 183 -9.31 11.19 6.09
CA ASP A 183 -10.58 11.87 6.32
C ASP A 183 -11.13 12.53 5.04
N PRO A 184 -12.40 13.00 5.03
CA PRO A 184 -13.03 13.59 3.84
C PRO A 184 -12.35 14.82 3.24
N LYS A 185 -11.46 15.49 3.98
CA LYS A 185 -10.72 16.66 3.48
C LYS A 185 -9.36 16.29 2.89
N SER A 186 -8.95 15.05 3.09
CA SER A 186 -7.68 14.54 2.59
C SER A 186 -7.83 14.03 1.17
N ILE A 187 -6.91 14.44 0.31
CA ILE A 187 -6.77 13.90 -1.04
C ILE A 187 -5.31 13.54 -1.24
N VAL A 188 -5.07 12.31 -1.68
CA VAL A 188 -3.75 11.77 -1.95
C VAL A 188 -3.73 11.05 -3.30
N TRP A 189 -2.63 11.16 -4.02
CA TRP A 189 -2.39 10.45 -5.26
C TRP A 189 -1.09 9.66 -5.14
N TYR A 190 -1.10 8.45 -5.69
CA TYR A 190 0.03 7.55 -5.73
C TYR A 190 0.31 7.12 -7.17
N ARG A 191 1.60 6.98 -7.49
CA ARG A 191 2.10 6.28 -8.68
C ARG A 191 3.42 5.59 -8.37
N ASN A 192 3.88 4.75 -9.28
CA ASN A 192 5.14 4.02 -9.13
C ASN A 192 5.23 3.30 -7.77
N LEU A 193 4.13 2.63 -7.37
CA LEU A 193 4.08 1.81 -6.17
C LEU A 193 4.90 0.53 -6.41
N GLN A 194 5.96 0.36 -5.64
CA GLN A 194 6.93 -0.70 -5.81
C GLN A 194 7.18 -1.42 -4.49
N TYR A 195 7.21 -2.75 -4.56
CA TYR A 195 7.57 -3.61 -3.45
C TYR A 195 8.81 -4.42 -3.82
N LYS A 196 9.66 -4.70 -2.84
CA LYS A 196 10.78 -5.63 -3.00
C LYS A 196 10.96 -6.44 -1.73
N LYS A 197 10.86 -7.76 -1.87
CA LYS A 197 11.17 -8.68 -0.77
C LYS A 197 12.68 -8.73 -0.55
N LEU A 198 13.11 -8.64 0.70
CA LEU A 198 14.50 -8.81 1.08
C LEU A 198 14.77 -10.24 1.55
N LYS A 199 16.05 -10.59 1.68
CA LYS A 199 16.50 -11.87 2.22
C LYS A 199 16.59 -11.81 3.73
#